data_AF-A0A939YXK3-F1
#
_entry.id   AF-A0A939YXK3-F1
#
_cell.length_a   1.000
_cell.length_b   1.000
_cell.length_c   1.000
_cell.angle_alpha   90.00
_cell.angle_beta   90.00
_cell.angle_gamma   90.00
#
_symmetry.space_group_name_H-M   'P 1'
#
loop_
_entity.id
_entity.type
_entity.pdbx_description
1 polymer ?
#
loop_
_entity_poly.entity_id
_entity_poly.type
_entity_poly.pdbx_seq_one_letter_code
_entity_poly.pdbx_strand_id
1 'polypeptide(L)'
;MNLSATLSGKTYTFRSVKDVLAKASEEKSGDHLAGIAAETALERVAAKYVLSNLLVKDLRENPVVPYEDDEVTRINQDGLDEAMYERIKNMTIAELREHILDYGMSEEGIKAIGKALTAETVAGVCKLMTNLDLIYAANKIRIEATCNTTIGKRGHLSTRLQPNHSTDNVEGITASLFEGLSYGCGDALLGLNPVNDTVSSLAEVLKRFDEVKNRFEIPTQICVLGHITTQIEAVRRG
;
A
#
# COMPACT_ATOMS: atom_id res chain seq x y z
N MET A 1 -23.36 -16.37 -2.88
CA MET A 1 -23.13 -15.01 -2.33
C MET A 1 -24.47 -14.30 -2.11
N ASN A 2 -24.70 -13.73 -0.91
CA ASN A 2 -25.85 -12.84 -0.66
C ASN A 2 -25.37 -11.38 -0.68
N LEU A 3 -25.93 -10.55 -1.56
CA LEU A 3 -25.59 -9.12 -1.70
C LEU A 3 -26.67 -8.20 -1.13
N SER A 4 -27.42 -8.66 -0.14
CA SER A 4 -28.46 -7.88 0.51
C SER A 4 -28.43 -8.02 2.03
N ALA A 5 -28.88 -6.98 2.72
CA ALA A 5 -29.02 -6.96 4.16
C ALA A 5 -30.25 -6.16 4.58
N THR A 6 -30.98 -6.65 5.59
CA THR A 6 -32.10 -5.92 6.20
C THR A 6 -31.65 -5.36 7.54
N LEU A 7 -31.61 -4.03 7.66
CA LEU A 7 -31.27 -3.31 8.89
C LEU A 7 -32.40 -2.35 9.25
N SER A 8 -32.87 -2.42 10.50
CA SER A 8 -33.94 -1.56 11.03
C SER A 8 -35.19 -1.52 10.13
N GLY A 9 -35.58 -2.68 9.58
CA GLY A 9 -36.77 -2.82 8.72
C GLY A 9 -36.60 -2.34 7.27
N LYS A 10 -35.41 -1.85 6.87
CA LYS A 10 -35.09 -1.49 5.48
C LYS A 10 -34.13 -2.51 4.87
N THR A 11 -34.47 -3.01 3.68
CA THR A 11 -33.60 -3.90 2.91
C THR A 11 -32.72 -3.09 1.96
N TYR A 12 -31.42 -3.30 2.05
CA TYR A 12 -30.40 -2.76 1.17
C TYR A 12 -29.93 -3.88 0.25
N THR A 13 -29.88 -3.62 -1.05
CA THR A 13 -29.37 -4.57 -2.05
C THR A 13 -28.26 -3.89 -2.83
N PHE A 14 -27.14 -4.58 -2.98
CA PHE A 14 -25.95 -4.09 -3.67
C PHE A 14 -25.81 -4.76 -5.03
N ARG A 15 -25.30 -4.00 -6.01
CA ARG A 15 -25.26 -4.45 -7.42
C ARG A 15 -24.21 -5.52 -7.68
N SER A 16 -23.11 -5.49 -6.94
CA SER A 16 -21.95 -6.38 -7.11
C SER A 16 -21.03 -6.34 -5.89
N VAL A 17 -20.02 -7.22 -5.86
CA VAL A 17 -18.94 -7.16 -4.86
C VAL A 17 -18.23 -5.80 -4.89
N LYS A 18 -18.02 -5.23 -6.09
CA LYS A 18 -17.45 -3.89 -6.27
C LYS A 18 -18.30 -2.80 -5.59
N ASP A 19 -19.62 -2.84 -5.74
CA ASP A 19 -20.55 -1.88 -5.11
C ASP A 19 -20.53 -2.03 -3.58
N VAL A 20 -20.48 -3.27 -3.06
CA VAL A 20 -20.29 -3.55 -1.62
C VAL A 20 -18.97 -2.98 -1.11
N LEU A 21 -17.86 -3.26 -1.79
CA LEU A 21 -16.52 -2.76 -1.41
C LEU A 21 -16.49 -1.23 -1.40
N ALA A 22 -17.10 -0.56 -2.38
CA ALA A 22 -17.15 0.89 -2.42
C ALA A 22 -17.96 1.46 -1.24
N LYS A 23 -19.19 1.01 -1.06
CA LYS A 23 -20.10 1.52 -0.03
C LYS A 23 -19.72 1.13 1.41
N ALA A 24 -18.90 0.10 1.58
CA ALA A 24 -18.36 -0.29 2.88
C ALA A 24 -17.20 0.58 3.37
N SER A 25 -16.63 1.46 2.53
CA SER A 25 -15.63 2.45 2.96
C SER A 25 -16.21 3.40 4.03
N GLU A 26 -15.36 3.85 4.97
CA GLU A 26 -15.64 5.11 5.67
C GLU A 26 -15.75 6.29 4.70
N GLU A 27 -16.31 7.40 5.15
CA GLU A 27 -16.54 8.57 4.29
C GLU A 27 -15.23 9.12 3.69
N LYS A 28 -15.22 9.26 2.35
CA LYS A 28 -14.08 9.78 1.58
C LYS A 28 -14.60 10.67 0.46
N SER A 29 -14.05 11.88 0.33
CA SER A 29 -14.48 12.85 -0.69
C SER A 29 -14.32 12.32 -2.12
N GLY A 30 -13.25 11.55 -2.39
CA GLY A 30 -13.04 10.91 -3.69
C GLY A 30 -14.12 9.91 -4.07
N ASP A 31 -14.58 9.08 -3.11
CA ASP A 31 -15.64 8.09 -3.35
C ASP A 31 -16.98 8.78 -3.65
N HIS A 32 -17.25 9.94 -3.01
CA HIS A 32 -18.42 10.77 -3.34
C HIS A 32 -18.31 11.39 -4.73
N LEU A 33 -17.15 11.96 -5.08
CA LEU A 33 -16.91 12.57 -6.39
C LEU A 33 -17.04 11.53 -7.53
N ALA A 34 -16.61 10.29 -7.28
CA ALA A 34 -16.75 9.18 -8.20
C ALA A 34 -18.17 8.56 -8.22
N GLY A 35 -19.08 8.99 -7.33
CA GLY A 35 -20.46 8.49 -7.28
C GLY A 35 -20.60 7.06 -6.76
N ILE A 36 -19.62 6.57 -5.99
CA ILE A 36 -19.57 5.18 -5.50
C ILE A 36 -19.72 5.06 -3.98
N ALA A 37 -19.68 6.18 -3.25
CA ALA A 37 -19.89 6.20 -1.81
C ALA A 37 -21.30 5.73 -1.41
N ALA A 38 -21.44 5.27 -0.17
CA ALA A 38 -22.76 5.05 0.42
C ALA A 38 -23.50 6.40 0.56
N GLU A 39 -24.79 6.43 0.25
CA GLU A 39 -25.64 7.61 0.35
C GLU A 39 -25.93 7.99 1.81
N THR A 40 -25.90 7.01 2.71
CA THR A 40 -26.20 7.19 4.13
C THR A 40 -25.30 6.33 5.02
N ALA A 41 -25.17 6.74 6.29
CA ALA A 41 -24.47 5.94 7.29
C ALA A 41 -25.09 4.53 7.47
N LEU A 42 -26.42 4.41 7.39
CA LEU A 42 -27.11 3.11 7.47
C LEU A 42 -26.78 2.21 6.28
N GLU A 43 -26.72 2.76 5.06
CA GLU A 43 -26.32 1.99 3.88
C GLU A 43 -24.86 1.52 4.00
N ARG A 44 -23.96 2.37 4.53
CA ARG A 44 -22.58 1.98 4.81
C ARG A 44 -22.49 0.82 5.80
N VAL A 45 -23.28 0.86 6.87
CA VAL A 45 -23.35 -0.27 7.83
C VAL A 45 -23.92 -1.53 7.17
N ALA A 46 -24.94 -1.39 6.31
CA ALA A 46 -25.47 -2.50 5.52
C ALA A 46 -24.41 -3.09 4.58
N ALA A 47 -23.61 -2.25 3.92
CA ALA A 47 -22.53 -2.68 3.04
C ALA A 47 -21.43 -3.42 3.82
N LYS A 48 -21.03 -2.91 4.98
CA LYS A 48 -20.09 -3.61 5.88
C LYS A 48 -20.65 -4.94 6.37
N TYR A 49 -21.94 -5.02 6.69
CA TYR A 49 -22.59 -6.27 7.08
C TYR A 49 -22.62 -7.28 5.93
N VAL A 50 -22.94 -6.85 4.71
CA VAL A 50 -22.85 -7.74 3.54
C VAL A 50 -21.41 -8.21 3.35
N LEU A 51 -20.45 -7.28 3.32
CA LEU A 51 -19.03 -7.56 3.16
C LEU A 51 -18.51 -8.55 4.21
N SER A 52 -18.92 -8.40 5.47
CA SER A 52 -18.49 -9.26 6.57
C SER A 52 -18.93 -10.71 6.40
N ASN A 53 -20.02 -10.95 5.67
CA ASN A 53 -20.56 -12.28 5.40
C ASN A 53 -20.11 -12.86 4.04
N LEU A 54 -19.42 -12.08 3.21
CA LEU A 54 -18.79 -12.60 1.99
C LEU A 54 -17.64 -13.52 2.35
N LEU A 55 -17.40 -14.52 1.52
CA LEU A 55 -16.27 -15.43 1.67
C LEU A 55 -15.02 -14.84 1.00
N VAL A 56 -13.84 -15.28 1.45
CA VAL A 56 -12.57 -14.95 0.78
C VAL A 56 -12.62 -15.27 -0.72
N LYS A 57 -13.22 -16.42 -1.10
CA LYS A 57 -13.41 -16.75 -2.51
C LYS A 57 -14.33 -15.81 -3.26
N ASP A 58 -15.37 -15.27 -2.61
CA ASP A 58 -16.30 -14.36 -3.28
C ASP A 58 -15.57 -13.09 -3.75
N LEU A 59 -14.58 -12.61 -2.97
CA LEU A 59 -13.74 -11.48 -3.35
C LEU A 59 -12.66 -11.87 -4.36
N ARG A 60 -12.04 -13.05 -4.21
CA ARG A 60 -11.03 -13.54 -5.16
C ARG A 60 -11.61 -13.73 -6.57
N GLU A 61 -12.76 -14.37 -6.67
CA GLU A 61 -13.40 -14.73 -7.95
C GLU A 61 -14.10 -13.53 -8.63
N ASN A 62 -14.21 -12.40 -7.94
CA ASN A 62 -14.83 -11.17 -8.46
C ASN A 62 -13.86 -9.98 -8.33
N PRO A 63 -12.70 -10.00 -9.03
CA PRO A 63 -11.78 -8.87 -9.01
C PRO A 63 -12.47 -7.60 -9.53
N VAL A 64 -12.05 -6.44 -9.03
CA VAL A 64 -12.71 -5.18 -9.40
C VAL A 64 -12.41 -4.76 -10.84
N VAL A 65 -11.41 -5.36 -11.48
CA VAL A 65 -11.19 -5.30 -12.93
C VAL A 65 -11.07 -6.73 -13.45
N PRO A 66 -11.69 -7.10 -14.60
CA PRO A 66 -11.58 -8.46 -15.12
C PRO A 66 -10.14 -8.89 -15.41
N TYR A 67 -9.84 -10.17 -15.21
CA TYR A 67 -8.50 -10.74 -15.38
C TYR A 67 -8.00 -10.62 -16.83
N GLU A 68 -8.90 -10.83 -17.79
CA GLU A 68 -8.67 -10.73 -19.22
C GLU A 68 -8.29 -9.29 -19.65
N ASP A 69 -8.78 -8.29 -18.94
CA ASP A 69 -8.66 -6.89 -19.33
C ASP A 69 -7.47 -6.16 -18.68
N ASP A 70 -6.92 -6.69 -17.58
CA ASP A 70 -5.99 -5.93 -16.74
C ASP A 70 -4.76 -6.74 -16.26
N GLU A 71 -3.57 -6.23 -16.56
CA GLU A 71 -2.30 -6.86 -16.19
C GLU A 71 -2.07 -6.86 -14.68
N VAL A 72 -2.51 -5.83 -13.97
CA VAL A 72 -2.35 -5.74 -12.50
C VAL A 72 -3.18 -6.82 -11.82
N THR A 73 -4.39 -7.07 -12.30
CA THR A 73 -5.26 -8.15 -11.84
C THR A 73 -4.60 -9.50 -12.07
N ARG A 74 -3.97 -9.73 -13.23
CA ARG A 74 -3.22 -10.97 -13.49
C ARG A 74 -2.06 -11.16 -12.52
N ILE A 75 -1.22 -10.14 -12.31
CA ILE A 75 -0.11 -10.20 -11.35
C ILE A 75 -0.60 -10.52 -9.93
N ASN A 76 -1.70 -9.90 -9.50
CA ASN A 76 -2.30 -10.12 -8.18
C ASN A 76 -2.87 -11.54 -8.03
N GLN A 77 -3.54 -12.07 -9.06
CA GLN A 77 -4.16 -13.41 -9.02
C GLN A 77 -3.13 -14.54 -9.20
N ASP A 78 -2.18 -14.38 -10.12
CA ASP A 78 -1.20 -15.41 -10.49
C ASP A 78 -0.08 -15.54 -9.43
N GLY A 79 0.09 -14.53 -8.56
CA GLY A 79 1.11 -14.51 -7.51
C GLY A 79 0.71 -15.20 -6.20
N LEU A 80 -0.48 -15.80 -6.11
CA LEU A 80 -1.04 -16.36 -4.89
C LEU A 80 -0.43 -17.73 -4.52
N ASP A 81 -0.26 -17.95 -3.21
CA ASP A 81 -0.10 -19.30 -2.65
C ASP A 81 -1.44 -20.03 -2.66
N GLU A 82 -1.68 -20.82 -3.72
CA GLU A 82 -2.91 -21.60 -3.91
C GLU A 82 -3.19 -22.58 -2.77
N ALA A 83 -2.16 -23.22 -2.22
CA ALA A 83 -2.33 -24.21 -1.17
C ALA A 83 -2.80 -23.57 0.14
N MET A 84 -2.30 -22.38 0.45
CA MET A 84 -2.79 -21.60 1.58
C MET A 84 -4.17 -20.99 1.28
N TYR A 85 -4.42 -20.51 0.06
CA TYR A 85 -5.74 -20.01 -0.34
C TYR A 85 -6.83 -21.05 -0.13
N GLU A 86 -6.61 -22.29 -0.57
CA GLU A 86 -7.58 -23.39 -0.41
C GLU A 86 -8.02 -23.62 1.04
N ARG A 87 -7.16 -23.31 2.02
CA ARG A 87 -7.46 -23.43 3.44
C ARG A 87 -8.35 -22.31 3.97
N ILE A 88 -8.24 -21.11 3.39
CA ILE A 88 -8.93 -19.90 3.88
C ILE A 88 -10.10 -19.47 3.00
N LYS A 89 -10.26 -20.02 1.79
CA LYS A 89 -11.23 -19.56 0.78
C LYS A 89 -12.69 -19.55 1.23
N ASN A 90 -13.03 -20.40 2.20
CA ASN A 90 -14.37 -20.51 2.77
C ASN A 90 -14.53 -19.78 4.11
N MET A 91 -13.51 -19.05 4.58
CA MET A 91 -13.69 -18.11 5.68
C MET A 91 -14.47 -16.90 5.19
N THR A 92 -15.36 -16.39 6.02
CA THR A 92 -15.95 -15.07 5.83
C THR A 92 -14.89 -13.97 6.01
N ILE A 93 -15.11 -12.79 5.45
CA ILE A 93 -14.21 -11.64 5.67
C ILE A 93 -14.20 -11.24 7.15
N ALA A 94 -15.30 -11.44 7.89
CA ALA A 94 -15.34 -11.28 9.34
C ALA A 94 -14.41 -12.26 10.06
N GLU A 95 -14.49 -13.55 9.74
CA GLU A 95 -13.62 -14.58 10.35
C GLU A 95 -12.15 -14.33 10.01
N LEU A 96 -11.85 -13.91 8.77
CA LEU A 96 -10.48 -13.54 8.38
C LEU A 96 -9.96 -12.35 9.19
N ARG A 97 -10.79 -11.31 9.42
CA ARG A 97 -10.44 -10.18 10.30
C ARG A 97 -10.10 -10.68 11.71
N GLU A 98 -10.99 -11.46 12.33
CA GLU A 98 -10.77 -11.99 13.68
C GLU A 98 -9.51 -12.86 13.73
N HIS A 99 -9.27 -13.67 12.72
CA HIS A 99 -8.08 -14.52 12.65
C HIS A 99 -6.77 -13.72 12.58
N ILE A 100 -6.75 -12.59 11.86
CA ILE A 100 -5.59 -11.68 11.82
C ILE A 100 -5.38 -10.97 13.17
N LEU A 101 -6.46 -10.62 13.86
CA LEU A 101 -6.41 -9.91 15.14
C LEU A 101 -6.17 -10.85 16.33
N ASP A 102 -6.40 -12.15 16.19
CA ASP A 102 -6.26 -13.13 17.28
C ASP A 102 -4.89 -13.06 17.97
N TYR A 103 -4.87 -13.14 19.30
CA TYR A 103 -3.64 -13.04 20.10
C TYR A 103 -2.64 -14.17 19.82
N GLY A 104 -3.12 -15.38 19.54
CA GLY A 104 -2.30 -16.55 19.24
C GLY A 104 -1.75 -16.55 17.81
N MET A 105 -2.24 -15.66 16.95
CA MET A 105 -1.77 -15.55 15.58
C MET A 105 -0.35 -14.99 15.50
N SER A 106 0.58 -15.81 15.01
CA SER A 106 2.00 -15.45 14.88
C SER A 106 2.27 -14.56 13.66
N GLU A 107 3.40 -13.84 13.70
CA GLU A 107 3.85 -13.01 12.59
C GLU A 107 4.04 -13.83 11.30
N GLU A 108 4.62 -15.04 11.41
CA GLU A 108 4.81 -15.97 10.30
C GLU A 108 3.48 -16.46 9.74
N GLY A 109 2.50 -16.71 10.61
CA GLY A 109 1.14 -17.09 10.21
C GLY A 109 0.48 -16.01 9.37
N ILE A 110 0.57 -14.74 9.80
CA ILE A 110 -0.02 -13.61 9.06
C ILE A 110 0.68 -13.43 7.72
N LYS A 111 2.01 -13.54 7.68
CA LYS A 111 2.78 -13.49 6.42
C LYS A 111 2.40 -14.61 5.45
N ALA A 112 2.15 -15.81 5.96
CA ALA A 112 1.74 -16.95 5.14
C ALA A 112 0.33 -16.74 4.56
N ILE A 113 -0.62 -16.28 5.39
CA ILE A 113 -1.96 -15.91 4.91
C ILE A 113 -1.89 -14.77 3.90
N GLY A 114 -1.06 -13.75 4.13
CA GLY A 114 -0.91 -12.61 3.22
C GLY A 114 -0.54 -12.99 1.78
N LYS A 115 0.15 -14.13 1.58
CA LYS A 115 0.46 -14.67 0.25
C LYS A 115 -0.72 -15.32 -0.45
N ALA A 116 -1.82 -15.57 0.26
CA ALA A 116 -3.02 -16.21 -0.25
C ALA A 116 -4.21 -15.24 -0.38
N LEU A 117 -3.99 -13.93 -0.16
CA LEU A 117 -5.02 -12.91 -0.27
C LEU A 117 -4.80 -12.06 -1.52
N THR A 118 -5.85 -11.85 -2.29
CA THR A 118 -5.88 -10.82 -3.33
C THR A 118 -5.99 -9.42 -2.71
N ALA A 119 -5.59 -8.40 -3.47
CA ALA A 119 -5.78 -7.00 -3.07
C ALA A 119 -7.23 -6.67 -2.65
N GLU A 120 -8.24 -7.21 -3.34
CA GLU A 120 -9.66 -7.05 -2.99
C GLU A 120 -9.97 -7.65 -1.61
N THR A 121 -9.41 -8.82 -1.31
CA THR A 121 -9.61 -9.48 -0.01
C THR A 121 -8.96 -8.68 1.11
N VAL A 122 -7.74 -8.19 0.91
CA VAL A 122 -7.07 -7.29 1.86
C VAL A 122 -7.90 -6.02 2.08
N ALA A 123 -8.37 -5.39 1.01
CA ALA A 123 -9.23 -4.20 1.08
C ALA A 123 -10.54 -4.50 1.83
N GLY A 124 -11.15 -5.66 1.58
CA GLY A 124 -12.36 -6.13 2.25
C GLY A 124 -12.18 -6.23 3.76
N VAL A 125 -11.11 -6.88 4.21
CA VAL A 125 -10.79 -6.98 5.64
C VAL A 125 -10.55 -5.60 6.26
N CYS A 126 -9.74 -4.75 5.63
CA CYS A 126 -9.43 -3.41 6.16
C CYS A 126 -10.68 -2.52 6.29
N LYS A 127 -11.66 -2.66 5.39
CA LYS A 127 -12.93 -1.91 5.47
C LYS A 127 -13.79 -2.30 6.68
N LEU A 128 -13.52 -3.45 7.31
CA LEU A 128 -14.21 -3.94 8.51
C LEU A 128 -13.44 -3.70 9.80
N MET A 129 -12.26 -3.08 9.73
CA MET A 129 -11.39 -2.80 10.87
C MET A 129 -11.60 -1.38 11.37
N THR A 130 -11.59 -1.22 12.69
CA THR A 130 -11.47 0.11 13.32
C THR A 130 -10.05 0.65 13.19
N ASN A 131 -9.84 1.92 13.53
CA ASN A 131 -8.49 2.50 13.56
C ASN A 131 -7.54 1.73 14.48
N LEU A 132 -8.03 1.24 15.63
CA LEU A 132 -7.20 0.48 16.56
C LEU A 132 -6.87 -0.91 16.01
N ASP A 133 -7.82 -1.58 15.36
CA ASP A 133 -7.59 -2.87 14.71
C ASP A 133 -6.52 -2.75 13.62
N LEU A 134 -6.58 -1.70 12.80
CA LEU A 134 -5.59 -1.44 11.75
C LEU A 134 -4.19 -1.22 12.34
N ILE A 135 -4.07 -0.43 13.40
CA ILE A 135 -2.80 -0.19 14.10
C ILE A 135 -2.27 -1.49 14.71
N TYR A 136 -3.13 -2.25 15.38
CA TYR A 136 -2.76 -3.47 16.07
C TYR A 136 -2.35 -4.58 15.10
N ALA A 137 -3.14 -4.84 14.06
CA ALA A 137 -2.84 -5.81 13.01
C ALA A 137 -1.53 -5.46 12.30
N ALA A 138 -1.33 -4.19 11.90
CA ALA A 138 -0.09 -3.75 11.29
C ALA A 138 1.11 -3.90 12.25
N ASN A 139 0.92 -3.69 13.55
CA ASN A 139 1.98 -3.84 14.54
C ASN A 139 2.45 -5.30 14.72
N LYS A 140 1.61 -6.30 14.42
CA LYS A 140 1.98 -7.71 14.48
C LYS A 140 3.00 -8.13 13.41
N ILE A 141 3.06 -7.42 12.28
CA ILE A 141 3.84 -7.82 11.10
C ILE A 141 5.10 -6.96 10.96
N ARG A 142 6.26 -7.55 10.67
CA ARG A 142 7.45 -6.81 10.21
C ARG A 142 7.79 -7.18 8.78
N ILE A 143 7.82 -6.19 7.90
CA ILE A 143 8.25 -6.35 6.52
C ILE A 143 9.61 -5.67 6.40
N GLU A 144 10.65 -6.49 6.28
CA GLU A 144 12.02 -6.03 6.12
C GLU A 144 12.44 -6.09 4.65
N ALA A 145 13.22 -5.11 4.22
CA ALA A 145 13.83 -5.07 2.89
C ALA A 145 15.26 -4.53 3.02
N THR A 146 16.18 -5.04 2.20
CA THR A 146 17.59 -4.61 2.21
C THR A 146 18.03 -4.11 0.85
N CYS A 147 18.57 -2.89 0.83
CA CYS A 147 19.37 -2.35 -0.27
C CYS A 147 20.81 -2.20 0.23
N ASN A 148 21.33 -0.98 0.39
CA ASN A 148 22.59 -0.76 1.12
C ASN A 148 22.39 -0.91 2.63
N THR A 149 21.20 -0.54 3.13
CA THR A 149 20.76 -0.74 4.52
C THR A 149 19.49 -1.58 4.58
N THR A 150 19.19 -2.12 5.78
CA THR A 150 17.95 -2.85 6.05
C THR A 150 16.92 -1.96 6.73
N ILE A 151 15.77 -1.75 6.09
CA ILE A 151 14.61 -1.03 6.63
C ILE A 151 13.58 -2.01 7.20
N GLY A 152 12.74 -1.55 8.15
CA GLY A 152 11.57 -2.29 8.64
C GLY A 152 11.79 -3.11 9.91
N LYS A 153 13.01 -3.09 10.46
CA LYS A 153 13.35 -3.76 11.73
C LYS A 153 12.53 -3.22 12.89
N ARG A 154 12.19 -4.09 13.84
CA ARG A 154 11.51 -3.69 15.08
C ARG A 154 12.38 -2.68 15.87
N GLY A 155 11.75 -1.65 16.42
CA GLY A 155 12.43 -0.60 17.18
C GLY A 155 13.15 0.47 16.34
N HIS A 156 13.04 0.41 15.01
CA HIS A 156 13.64 1.40 14.10
C HIS A 156 12.55 2.18 13.37
N LEU A 157 12.78 3.48 13.16
CA LEU A 157 11.97 4.35 12.32
C LEU A 157 12.90 5.05 11.34
N SER A 158 12.79 4.67 10.07
CA SER A 158 13.60 5.24 9.00
C SER A 158 12.90 6.42 8.33
N THR A 159 13.68 7.35 7.79
CA THR A 159 13.18 8.55 7.14
C THR A 159 13.81 8.73 5.77
N ARG A 160 12.99 9.24 4.84
CA ARG A 160 13.48 9.73 3.56
C ARG A 160 13.94 11.17 3.73
N LEU A 161 15.10 11.50 3.19
CA LEU A 161 15.57 12.87 3.07
C LEU A 161 15.36 13.33 1.63
N GLN A 162 14.38 14.21 1.44
CA GLN A 162 13.96 14.69 0.13
C GLN A 162 14.09 16.22 -0.02
N PRO A 163 15.30 16.74 -0.29
CA PRO A 163 15.55 18.17 -0.44
C PRO A 163 15.03 18.73 -1.77
N ASN A 164 13.71 18.87 -1.93
CA ASN A 164 13.12 19.48 -3.14
C ASN A 164 13.40 20.99 -3.20
N HIS A 165 13.87 21.48 -4.35
CA HIS A 165 14.01 22.91 -4.64
C HIS A 165 13.11 23.29 -5.80
N SER A 166 12.46 24.47 -5.76
CA SER A 166 11.47 24.90 -6.77
C SER A 166 12.00 25.05 -8.20
N THR A 167 13.32 25.03 -8.36
CA THR A 167 14.04 25.16 -9.63
C THR A 167 15.12 24.10 -9.80
N ASP A 168 15.12 23.06 -8.95
CA ASP A 168 16.17 22.03 -8.89
C ASP A 168 17.60 22.62 -8.76
N ASN A 169 17.74 23.76 -8.08
CA ASN A 169 19.05 24.37 -7.88
C ASN A 169 19.93 23.46 -6.99
N VAL A 170 21.05 22.99 -7.54
CA VAL A 170 21.94 22.01 -6.89
C VAL A 170 22.47 22.49 -5.54
N GLU A 171 22.78 23.78 -5.39
CA GLU A 171 23.28 24.32 -4.12
C GLU A 171 22.18 24.39 -3.06
N GLY A 172 20.96 24.80 -3.43
CA GLY A 172 19.79 24.76 -2.55
C GLY A 172 19.44 23.34 -2.10
N ILE A 173 19.48 22.37 -3.03
CA ILE A 173 19.32 20.94 -2.74
C ILE A 173 20.40 20.48 -1.76
N THR A 174 21.66 20.84 -2.02
CA THR A 174 22.81 20.44 -1.18
C THR A 174 22.72 21.02 0.24
N ALA A 175 22.24 22.25 0.39
CA ALA A 175 22.03 22.87 1.70
C ALA A 175 20.99 22.09 2.54
N SER A 176 19.82 21.80 1.96
CA SER A 176 18.77 21.03 2.64
C SER A 176 19.18 19.57 2.91
N LEU A 177 20.00 18.98 2.02
CA LEU A 177 20.60 17.67 2.24
C LEU A 177 21.48 17.67 3.50
N PHE A 178 22.40 18.62 3.64
CA PHE A 178 23.26 18.67 4.84
C PHE A 178 22.49 18.94 6.11
N GLU A 179 21.48 19.81 6.06
CA GLU A 179 20.59 20.04 7.20
C GLU A 179 19.89 18.73 7.62
N GLY A 180 19.23 18.04 6.69
CA GLY A 180 18.54 16.79 7.00
C GLY A 180 19.45 15.69 7.55
N LEU A 181 20.65 15.53 6.97
CA LEU A 181 21.64 14.59 7.47
C LEU A 181 22.04 14.88 8.93
N SER A 182 22.13 16.17 9.31
CA SER A 182 22.45 16.57 10.69
C SER A 182 21.39 16.17 11.72
N TYR A 183 20.13 15.97 11.28
CA TYR A 183 19.04 15.45 12.11
C TYR A 183 18.93 13.91 12.09
N GLY A 184 19.86 13.22 11.42
CA GLY A 184 19.79 11.76 11.24
C GLY A 184 18.77 11.32 10.19
N CYS A 185 18.33 12.22 9.30
CA CYS A 185 17.42 11.86 8.24
C CYS A 185 18.13 11.23 7.04
N GLY A 186 17.44 10.36 6.31
CA GLY A 186 17.91 9.85 5.02
C GLY A 186 18.46 8.43 5.04
N ASP A 187 18.28 7.69 6.14
CA ASP A 187 18.63 6.27 6.23
C ASP A 187 17.73 5.38 5.35
N ALA A 188 16.48 5.81 5.09
CA ALA A 188 15.61 5.13 4.12
C ALA A 188 16.03 5.42 2.68
N LEU A 189 16.32 6.68 2.36
CA LEU A 189 16.64 7.15 1.02
C LEU A 189 17.07 8.62 1.04
N LEU A 190 18.14 8.96 0.33
CA LEU A 190 18.40 10.33 -0.15
C LEU A 190 17.75 10.48 -1.53
N GLY A 191 16.84 11.42 -1.70
CA GLY A 191 16.21 11.56 -3.02
C GLY A 191 15.63 12.91 -3.36
N LEU A 192 15.16 13.05 -4.59
CA LEU A 192 14.58 14.30 -5.10
C LEU A 192 13.36 13.97 -5.94
N ASN A 193 12.29 14.77 -5.84
CA ASN A 193 11.29 14.82 -6.90
C ASN A 193 11.64 16.00 -7.82
N PRO A 194 12.19 15.75 -9.01
CA PRO A 194 12.68 16.81 -9.87
C PRO A 194 11.53 17.62 -10.48
N VAL A 195 11.74 18.92 -10.61
CA VAL A 195 10.90 19.80 -11.45
C VAL A 195 11.13 19.48 -12.94
N ASN A 196 12.39 19.23 -13.32
CA ASN A 196 12.77 18.91 -14.69
C ASN A 196 13.05 17.41 -14.88
N ASP A 197 12.12 16.68 -15.48
CA ASP A 197 12.28 15.25 -15.80
C ASP A 197 13.05 15.03 -17.11
N THR A 198 14.33 15.45 -17.12
CA THR A 198 15.26 15.20 -18.23
C THR A 198 16.43 14.34 -17.76
N VAL A 199 16.95 13.50 -18.65
CA VAL A 199 18.09 12.59 -18.35
C VAL A 199 19.27 13.35 -17.74
N SER A 200 19.63 14.51 -18.29
CA SER A 200 20.74 15.33 -17.79
C SER A 200 20.49 15.89 -16.39
N SER A 201 19.27 16.39 -16.13
CA SER A 201 18.92 16.96 -14.82
C SER A 201 18.89 15.88 -13.74
N LEU A 202 18.33 14.71 -14.06
CA LEU A 202 18.32 13.56 -13.15
C LEU A 202 19.74 13.11 -12.82
N ALA A 203 20.60 12.98 -13.84
CA ALA A 203 21.99 12.56 -13.67
C ALA A 203 22.81 13.55 -12.82
N GLU A 204 22.61 14.86 -13.00
CA GLU A 204 23.30 15.88 -12.21
C GLU A 204 22.98 15.78 -10.71
N VAL A 205 21.70 15.63 -10.37
CA VAL A 205 21.27 15.47 -8.97
C VAL A 205 21.72 14.12 -8.40
N LEU A 206 21.57 13.02 -9.17
CA LEU A 206 22.04 11.70 -8.76
C LEU A 206 23.54 11.73 -8.44
N LYS A 207 24.34 12.35 -9.31
CA LYS A 207 25.78 12.51 -9.10
C LYS A 207 26.08 13.31 -7.84
N ARG A 208 25.36 14.41 -7.59
CA ARG A 208 25.55 15.19 -6.36
C ARG A 208 25.23 14.36 -5.10
N PHE A 209 24.16 13.58 -5.09
CA PHE A 209 23.87 12.69 -3.97
C PHE A 209 24.93 11.60 -3.80
N ASP A 210 25.40 11.00 -4.89
CA ASP A 210 26.46 9.99 -4.84
C ASP A 210 27.79 10.57 -4.32
N GLU A 211 28.17 11.76 -4.77
CA GLU A 211 29.36 12.49 -4.30
C GLU A 211 29.30 12.73 -2.79
N VAL A 212 28.18 13.22 -2.26
CA VAL A 212 28.01 13.45 -0.82
C VAL A 212 28.01 12.13 -0.05
N LYS A 213 27.24 11.14 -0.51
CA LYS A 213 27.17 9.81 0.11
C LYS A 213 28.56 9.17 0.22
N ASN A 214 29.34 9.17 -0.86
CA ASN A 214 30.65 8.54 -0.90
C ASN A 214 31.71 9.36 -0.15
N ARG A 215 31.65 10.69 -0.20
CA ARG A 215 32.58 11.56 0.55
C ARG A 215 32.49 11.36 2.06
N PHE A 216 31.28 11.17 2.58
CA PHE A 216 31.03 11.01 4.02
C PHE A 216 30.75 9.55 4.42
N GLU A 217 30.94 8.59 3.50
CA GLU A 217 30.72 7.15 3.71
C GLU A 217 29.34 6.83 4.32
N ILE A 218 28.30 7.54 3.86
CA ILE A 218 26.96 7.44 4.43
C ILE A 218 26.31 6.12 3.98
N PRO A 219 25.90 5.23 4.90
CA PRO A 219 25.25 3.98 4.55
C PRO A 219 23.78 4.24 4.21
N THR A 220 23.51 4.58 2.95
CA THR A 220 22.16 4.83 2.43
C THR A 220 22.11 4.58 0.92
N GLN A 221 20.93 4.76 0.34
CA GLN A 221 20.62 4.64 -1.09
C GLN A 221 20.21 6.00 -1.64
N ILE A 222 20.40 6.19 -2.94
CA ILE A 222 20.07 7.43 -3.66
C ILE A 222 18.99 7.16 -4.72
N CYS A 223 18.07 8.10 -4.95
CA CYS A 223 17.07 8.01 -6.01
C CYS A 223 16.55 9.41 -6.41
N VAL A 224 16.48 9.69 -7.70
CA VAL A 224 15.78 10.86 -8.23
C VAL A 224 14.52 10.39 -8.93
N LEU A 225 13.37 10.81 -8.41
CA LEU A 225 12.05 10.25 -8.70
C LEU A 225 11.42 10.85 -9.96
N GLY A 226 12.14 10.82 -11.09
CA GLY A 226 11.59 11.12 -12.42
C GLY A 226 10.89 9.92 -13.05
N HIS A 227 10.52 9.99 -14.33
CA HIS A 227 9.90 8.85 -15.00
C HIS A 227 10.88 7.66 -15.07
N ILE A 228 10.37 6.43 -14.91
CA ILE A 228 11.20 5.22 -14.82
C ILE A 228 12.12 5.04 -16.04
N THR A 229 11.64 5.39 -17.24
CA THR A 229 12.46 5.33 -18.46
C THR A 229 13.58 6.36 -18.46
N THR A 230 13.34 7.56 -17.91
CA THR A 230 14.35 8.62 -17.79
C THR A 230 15.41 8.22 -16.77
N GLN A 231 15.00 7.62 -15.65
CA GLN A 231 15.93 7.07 -14.64
C GLN A 231 16.82 5.96 -15.24
N ILE A 232 16.22 5.00 -15.97
CA ILE A 232 16.98 3.92 -16.64
C ILE A 232 18.00 4.51 -17.63
N GLU A 233 17.59 5.49 -18.43
CA GLU A 233 18.49 6.11 -19.41
C GLU A 233 19.59 6.94 -18.74
N ALA A 234 19.30 7.63 -17.63
CA ALA A 234 20.33 8.31 -16.85
C ALA A 234 21.38 7.31 -16.36
N VAL A 235 20.96 6.22 -15.71
CA VAL A 235 21.87 5.17 -15.21
C VAL A 235 22.69 4.53 -16.35
N ARG A 236 22.11 4.35 -17.55
CA ARG A 236 22.84 3.84 -18.72
C ARG A 236 23.96 4.75 -19.19
N ARG A 237 23.88 6.05 -18.92
CA ARG A 237 24.90 7.04 -19.29
C ARG A 237 26.00 7.21 -18.23
N GLY A 238 25.91 6.45 -17.13
CA GLY A 238 26.80 6.55 -15.96
C GLY A 238 26.31 7.58 -14.95
#